data_AF-A0A8J2PT24-F1
#
_entry.id   AF-A0A8J2PT24-F1
#
_cell.length_a   1.000
_cell.length_b   1.000
_cell.length_c   1.000
_cell.angle_alpha   90.00
_cell.angle_beta   90.00
_cell.angle_gamma   90.00
#
_symmetry.space_group_name_H-M   'P 1'
#
loop_
_entity.id
_entity.type
_entity.pdbx_description
1 polymer ?
#
loop_
_entity_poly.entity_id
_entity_poly.type
_entity_poly.pdbx_seq_one_letter_code
_entity_poly.pdbx_strand_id
1 'polypeptide(L)'
;PTGKSVCVEGYWLPQGDVPVIQPDKYILTLSMRRNLKDIGRIVSAGKLPILIKGETSVGKTSLIQYLATVSGNRCFRINNHQHTDLQDYIGSYQSDQSGKLVFTEGVLVQAMRRG
;
A
#
# COMPACT_ATOMS: atom_id res chain seq x y z
N PRO A 1 -19.07 -11.95 -0.47
CA PRO A 1 -18.03 -11.18 0.27
C PRO A 1 -17.89 -11.72 1.70
N THR A 2 -17.23 -12.87 1.82
CA THR A 2 -16.97 -13.62 3.07
C THR A 2 -15.46 -13.67 3.31
N GLY A 3 -14.79 -12.53 3.14
CA GLY A 3 -13.35 -12.39 3.34
C GLY A 3 -13.00 -12.27 4.82
N LYS A 4 -11.85 -12.81 5.21
CA LYS A 4 -11.28 -12.58 6.55
C LYS A 4 -11.14 -11.08 6.81
N SER A 5 -11.27 -10.66 8.06
CA SER A 5 -11.14 -9.26 8.47
C SER A 5 -10.23 -9.13 9.68
N VAL A 6 -9.54 -7.99 9.77
CA VAL A 6 -8.67 -7.65 10.91
C VAL A 6 -9.17 -6.37 11.56
N CYS A 7 -9.19 -6.33 12.88
CA CYS A 7 -9.52 -5.12 13.64
C CYS A 7 -8.27 -4.26 13.80
N VAL A 8 -8.33 -3.01 13.32
CA VAL A 8 -7.27 -2.00 13.45
C VAL A 8 -7.87 -0.74 14.04
N GLU A 9 -7.39 -0.34 15.23
CA GLU A 9 -7.84 0.87 15.95
C GLU A 9 -9.39 1.01 16.08
N GLY A 10 -10.09 -0.13 16.21
CA GLY A 10 -11.54 -0.19 16.38
C GLY A 10 -12.36 -0.31 15.09
N TYR A 11 -11.73 -0.47 13.93
CA TYR A 11 -12.42 -0.70 12.66
C TYR A 11 -12.03 -2.04 12.03
N TRP A 12 -13.01 -2.73 11.46
CA TRP A 12 -12.81 -3.98 10.73
C TRP A 12 -12.41 -3.69 9.29
N LEU A 13 -11.21 -4.11 8.92
CA LEU A 13 -10.66 -3.94 7.58
C LEU A 13 -10.62 -5.28 6.84
N PRO A 14 -10.82 -5.29 5.51
CA PRO A 14 -10.61 -6.49 4.72
C PRO A 14 -9.15 -6.94 4.85
N GLN A 15 -8.96 -8.20 5.22
CA GLN A 15 -7.63 -8.80 5.31
C GLN A 15 -7.13 -9.13 3.90
N GLY A 16 -5.88 -8.77 3.61
CA GLY A 16 -5.23 -9.15 2.35
C GLY A 16 -4.67 -10.58 2.36
N ASP A 17 -3.91 -10.91 1.31
CA ASP A 17 -3.34 -12.24 1.05
C ASP A 17 -1.97 -12.47 1.70
N VAL A 18 -1.38 -11.43 2.32
CA VAL A 18 -0.09 -11.48 3.00
C VAL A 18 -0.29 -11.81 4.48
N PRO A 19 0.66 -12.52 5.15
CA PRO A 19 0.59 -12.74 6.59
C PRO A 19 0.41 -11.44 7.37
N VAL A 20 -0.52 -11.45 8.32
CA VAL A 20 -0.71 -10.35 9.27
C VAL A 20 0.42 -10.38 10.28
N ILE A 21 1.21 -9.31 10.32
CA ILE A 21 2.38 -9.20 11.20
C ILE A 21 2.20 -7.97 12.09
N GLN A 22 2.42 -8.13 13.39
CA GLN A 22 2.56 -7.01 14.32
C GLN A 22 4.04 -6.61 14.36
N PRO A 23 4.43 -5.42 13.89
CA PRO A 23 5.83 -5.03 13.88
C PRO A 23 6.32 -4.68 15.30
N ASP A 24 7.24 -5.49 15.84
CA ASP A 24 7.72 -5.35 17.22
C ASP A 24 8.37 -3.99 17.53
N LYS A 25 8.95 -3.33 16.52
CA LYS A 25 9.73 -2.08 16.67
C LYS A 25 9.00 -0.82 16.20
N TYR A 26 7.73 -0.93 15.79
CA TYR A 26 6.99 0.22 15.30
C TYR A 26 6.25 0.92 16.45
N ILE A 27 6.74 2.09 16.85
CA ILE A 27 6.18 2.84 17.98
C ILE A 27 4.98 3.66 17.51
N LEU A 28 3.77 3.23 17.91
CA LEU A 28 2.53 3.98 17.68
C LEU A 28 2.34 5.06 18.74
N THR A 29 2.69 6.30 18.41
CA THR A 29 2.39 7.49 19.22
C THR A 29 0.89 7.81 19.20
N LEU A 30 0.43 8.65 20.13
CA LEU A 30 -0.99 9.06 20.22
C LEU A 30 -1.50 9.71 18.92
N SER A 31 -0.69 10.54 18.27
CA SER A 31 -1.07 11.17 17.00
C SER A 31 -1.18 10.14 15.87
N MET A 32 -0.27 9.16 15.83
CA MET A 32 -0.31 8.09 14.82
C MET A 32 -1.51 7.18 15.00
N ARG A 33 -1.88 6.83 16.24
CA ARG A 33 -3.10 6.03 16.51
C ARG A 33 -4.37 6.77 16.06
N ARG A 34 -4.45 8.08 16.29
CA ARG A 34 -5.57 8.92 15.80
C ARG A 34 -5.64 8.89 14.27
N ASN A 35 -4.52 9.13 13.60
CA ASN A 35 -4.46 9.06 12.13
C ASN A 35 -4.83 7.68 11.60
N LEU A 36 -4.35 6.61 12.25
CA LEU A 36 -4.65 5.24 11.88
C LEU A 36 -6.13 4.90 12.07
N LYS A 37 -6.76 5.41 13.13
CA LYS A 37 -8.20 5.31 13.38
C LYS A 37 -9.01 6.00 12.27
N ASP A 38 -8.61 7.20 11.86
CA ASP A 38 -9.30 7.93 10.78
C ASP A 38 -9.15 7.23 9.43
N ILE A 39 -7.95 6.74 9.11
CA ILE A 39 -7.70 5.96 7.89
C ILE A 39 -8.50 4.65 7.93
N GLY A 40 -8.46 3.93 9.05
CA GLY A 40 -9.21 2.69 9.25
C GLY A 40 -10.71 2.87 9.05
N ARG A 41 -11.27 3.98 9.56
CA ARG A 41 -12.67 4.35 9.31
C ARG A 41 -12.98 4.45 7.82
N ILE A 42 -12.17 5.19 7.07
CA ILE A 42 -12.39 5.41 5.63
C ILE A 42 -12.26 4.10 4.85
N VAL A 43 -11.22 3.31 5.13
CA VAL A 43 -10.99 2.02 4.48
C VAL A 43 -12.12 1.02 4.78
N SER A 44 -12.65 1.02 6.01
CA SER A 44 -13.79 0.17 6.37
C SER A 44 -15.08 0.55 5.64
N ALA A 45 -15.21 1.80 5.20
CA ALA A 45 -16.39 2.29 4.48
C ALA A 45 -16.40 1.89 3.00
N GLY A 46 -15.26 1.49 2.43
CA GLY A 46 -15.16 0.98 1.06
C GLY A 46 -13.89 1.39 0.33
N LYS A 47 -13.89 1.16 -1.00
CA LYS A 47 -12.74 1.44 -1.88
C LYS A 47 -12.72 2.90 -2.34
N LEU A 48 -12.42 3.82 -1.42
CA LEU A 48 -12.29 5.24 -1.72
C LEU A 48 -10.80 5.63 -1.87
N PRO A 49 -10.42 6.41 -2.91
CA PRO A 49 -9.09 6.98 -2.99
C PRO A 49 -8.82 7.93 -1.81
N ILE A 50 -7.67 7.80 -1.16
CA ILE A 50 -7.27 8.61 0.00
C ILE A 50 -6.00 9.40 -0.33
N LEU A 51 -6.03 10.70 -0.08
CA LEU A 51 -4.86 11.58 -0.14
C LEU A 51 -4.46 12.00 1.29
N ILE A 52 -3.21 11.73 1.67
CA ILE A 52 -2.67 12.12 2.98
C ILE A 52 -1.66 13.24 2.80
N LYS A 53 -2.00 14.44 3.28
CA LYS A 53 -1.17 15.64 3.23
C LYS A 53 -0.64 16.00 4.62
N GLY A 54 0.57 16.54 4.67
CA GLY A 54 1.22 17.04 5.89
C GLY A 54 2.72 17.23 5.67
N GLU A 55 3.43 17.75 6.66
CA GLU A 55 4.89 17.98 6.61
C GLU A 55 5.66 16.70 6.30
N THR A 56 6.83 16.82 5.66
CA THR A 56 7.74 15.70 5.48
C THR A 56 8.21 15.16 6.84
N SER A 57 8.60 13.89 6.89
CA SER A 57 9.14 13.24 8.10
C SER A 57 8.16 13.00 9.28
N VAL A 58 6.89 13.38 9.20
CA VAL A 58 5.86 13.05 10.23
C VAL A 58 5.34 11.61 10.19
N GLY A 59 5.99 10.72 9.41
CA GLY A 59 5.67 9.29 9.41
C GLY A 59 4.53 8.83 8.49
N LYS A 60 3.98 9.69 7.61
CA LYS A 60 2.87 9.34 6.68
C LYS A 60 3.07 8.02 5.93
N THR A 61 4.20 7.89 5.22
CA THR A 61 4.55 6.68 4.46
C THR A 61 4.65 5.46 5.39
N SER A 62 5.33 5.63 6.52
CA SER A 62 5.53 4.55 7.48
C SER A 62 4.21 4.06 8.08
N LEU A 63 3.24 4.97 8.28
CA LEU A 63 1.92 4.65 8.81
C LEU A 63 1.11 3.79 7.83
N ILE A 64 1.21 4.08 6.53
CA ILE A 64 0.57 3.27 5.48
C ILE A 64 1.23 1.89 5.36
N GLN A 65 2.56 1.82 5.43
CA GLN A 65 3.28 0.55 5.45
C GLN A 65 2.92 -0.28 6.68
N TYR A 66 2.82 0.35 7.85
CA TYR A 66 2.35 -0.29 9.08
C TYR A 66 0.93 -0.84 8.90
N LEU A 67 -0.01 -0.02 8.43
CA LEU A 67 -1.40 -0.42 8.19
C LEU A 67 -1.49 -1.62 7.23
N ALA A 68 -0.75 -1.60 6.13
CA ALA A 68 -0.70 -2.71 5.18
C ALA A 68 -0.19 -4.00 5.84
N THR A 69 0.87 -3.90 6.65
CA THR A 69 1.46 -5.04 7.37
C THR A 69 0.50 -5.66 8.38
N VAL A 70 -0.17 -4.84 9.20
CA VAL A 70 -1.12 -5.35 10.21
C VAL A 70 -2.47 -5.79 9.62
N SER A 71 -2.80 -5.36 8.41
CA SER A 71 -4.00 -5.81 7.70
C SER A 71 -3.73 -6.94 6.70
N GLY A 72 -2.46 -7.38 6.55
CA GLY A 72 -2.08 -8.42 5.60
C GLY A 72 -2.20 -8.00 4.14
N ASN A 73 -2.17 -6.70 3.84
CA ASN A 73 -2.25 -6.18 2.48
C ASN A 73 -0.86 -5.90 1.90
N ARG A 74 -0.72 -6.06 0.59
CA ARG A 74 0.50 -5.65 -0.15
C ARG A 74 0.55 -4.14 -0.25
N CYS A 75 1.71 -3.55 0.04
CA CYS A 75 1.94 -2.11 -0.12
C CYS A 75 2.86 -1.87 -1.31
N PHE A 76 2.29 -1.53 -2.47
CA PHE A 76 3.05 -1.06 -3.63
C PHE A 76 3.41 0.41 -3.45
N ARG A 77 4.69 0.76 -3.63
CA ARG A 77 5.20 2.13 -3.47
C ARG A 77 5.77 2.62 -4.79
N ILE A 78 5.23 3.73 -5.26
CA ILE A 78 5.76 4.48 -6.41
C ILE A 78 6.22 5.84 -5.88
N ASN A 79 7.47 6.20 -6.17
CA ASN A 79 8.04 7.49 -5.79
C ASN A 79 8.19 8.34 -7.03
N ASN A 80 7.36 9.37 -7.15
CA ASN A 80 7.43 10.28 -8.28
C ASN A 80 8.55 11.30 -8.10
N HIS A 81 9.25 11.59 -9.19
CA HIS A 81 10.19 12.68 -9.36
C HIS A 81 9.96 13.33 -10.73
N GLN A 82 10.75 14.37 -11.06
CA GLN A 82 10.60 15.15 -12.30
C GLN A 82 10.85 14.37 -13.60
N HIS A 83 11.36 13.14 -13.51
CA HIS A 83 11.69 12.26 -14.64
C HIS A 83 10.98 10.91 -14.52
N THR A 84 9.90 10.84 -13.72
CA THR A 84 9.07 9.64 -13.66
C THR A 84 8.14 9.64 -14.86
N ASP A 85 8.22 8.58 -15.65
CA ASP A 85 7.54 8.48 -16.95
C ASP A 85 6.47 7.40 -16.94
N LEU A 86 5.65 7.34 -17.99
CA LEU A 86 4.55 6.37 -18.09
C LEU A 86 5.04 4.91 -18.02
N GLN A 87 6.25 4.64 -18.53
CA GLN A 87 6.83 3.29 -18.51
C GLN A 87 7.11 2.79 -17.10
N ASP A 88 7.39 3.68 -16.13
CA ASP A 88 7.59 3.29 -14.73
C ASP A 88 6.29 2.77 -14.09
N TYR A 89 5.15 3.32 -14.51
CA TYR A 89 3.83 2.91 -14.06
C TYR A 89 3.34 1.65 -14.77
N ILE A 90 3.37 1.67 -16.10
CA ILE A 90 2.68 0.69 -16.93
C ILE A 90 3.59 -0.49 -17.29
N GLY A 91 4.88 -0.23 -17.52
CA GLY A 91 5.83 -1.20 -18.00
C GLY A 91 6.42 -0.86 -19.37
N SER A 92 7.35 -1.68 -19.81
CA SER A 92 8.05 -1.53 -21.09
C SER A 92 8.42 -2.88 -21.68
N TYR A 93 8.71 -2.90 -22.99
CA TYR A 93 9.29 -4.09 -23.62
C TYR A 93 10.79 -4.16 -23.34
N GLN A 94 11.24 -5.32 -22.86
CA GLN A 94 12.63 -5.61 -22.56
C GLN A 94 13.04 -6.92 -23.23
N SER A 95 14.30 -7.05 -23.61
CA SER A 95 14.83 -8.30 -24.15
C SER A 95 15.04 -9.30 -23.01
N ASP A 96 14.51 -10.51 -23.18
CA ASP A 96 14.83 -11.62 -22.29
C ASP A 96 16.24 -12.20 -22.56
N GLN A 97 16.61 -13.26 -21.83
CA GLN A 97 17.91 -13.91 -21.97
C GLN A 97 18.18 -14.47 -23.37
N SER A 98 17.14 -14.67 -24.19
CA SER A 98 17.23 -15.14 -25.58
C SER A 98 17.20 -14.00 -26.61
N GLY A 99 17.09 -12.73 -26.16
CA GLY A 99 16.97 -11.56 -27.03
C GLY A 99 15.54 -11.29 -27.52
N LYS A 100 14.54 -12.06 -27.06
CA LYS A 100 13.14 -11.85 -27.41
C LYS A 100 12.56 -10.68 -26.62
N LEU A 101 11.86 -9.78 -27.30
CA LEU A 101 11.14 -8.69 -26.64
C LEU A 101 9.92 -9.24 -25.89
N VAL A 102 9.90 -9.03 -24.58
CA VAL A 102 8.81 -9.40 -23.67
C VAL A 102 8.36 -8.15 -22.94
N PHE A 103 7.04 -7.98 -22.78
CA PHE A 103 6.50 -6.88 -22.00
C PHE A 103 6.67 -7.16 -20.51
N THR A 104 7.39 -6.29 -19.81
CA THR A 104 7.57 -6.33 -18.36
C THR A 104 6.63 -5.33 -17.72
N GLU A 105 5.69 -5.81 -16.91
CA GLU A 105 4.68 -4.97 -16.25
C GLU A 105 5.30 -4.02 -15.22
N GLY A 106 4.89 -2.75 -15.26
CA GLY A 106 5.26 -1.72 -14.30
C GLY A 106 4.49 -1.84 -12.98
N VAL A 107 4.89 -1.04 -11.98
CA VAL A 107 4.42 -1.19 -10.58
C VAL A 107 2.91 -0.99 -10.45
N LEU A 108 2.31 -0.09 -11.23
CA LEU A 108 0.87 0.16 -11.16
C LEU A 108 0.08 -1.02 -11.70
N VAL A 109 0.52 -1.60 -12.83
CA VAL A 109 -0.15 -2.78 -13.42
C VAL A 109 -0.05 -3.98 -12.48
N GLN A 110 1.11 -4.18 -11.87
CA GLN A 110 1.30 -5.21 -10.86
C GLN A 110 0.36 -5.01 -9.67
N ALA A 111 0.20 -3.77 -9.19
CA ALA A 111 -0.69 -3.44 -8.08
C ALA A 111 -2.17 -3.70 -8.43
N MET A 112 -2.59 -3.36 -9.65
CA MET A 112 -3.96 -3.60 -10.10
C MET A 112 -4.30 -5.09 -10.25
N ARG A 113 -3.33 -5.93 -10.61
CA ARG A 113 -3.54 -7.39 -10.74
C ARG A 113 -3.46 -8.15 -9.43
N ARG A 114 -2.65 -7.67 -8.47
CA ARG A 114 -2.31 -8.39 -7.24
C ARG A 114 -2.88 -7.73 -5.97
N GLY A 115 -3.71 -6.70 -6.09
CA GLY A 115 -4.32 -5.96 -4.99
C GLY A 115 -5.85 -5.96 -5.02
#